data_AF-A0A2E0HQZ2-F1
#
_entry.id   AF-A0A2E0HQZ2-F1
#
_cell.length_a   1.000
_cell.length_b   1.000
_cell.length_c   1.000
_cell.angle_alpha   90.00
_cell.angle_beta   90.00
_cell.angle_gamma   90.00
#
_symmetry.space_group_name_H-M   'P 1'
#
loop_
_entity.id
_entity.type
_entity.pdbx_description
1 polymer ?
#
loop_
_entity_poly.entity_id
_entity_poly.type
_entity_poly.pdbx_seq_one_letter_code
_entity_poly.pdbx_strand_id
1 'polypeptide(L)'
;MPATIVDQDNDVVGPYNRLSASQVNSYQSCPRLWFYEKNLHFKFPQVPVLFVGRAVEDAFCRMLRESPALISSNASNDTLSKIPLDDSGQPDRDPDKIWPSQRILPLPEKLFPKSISEIRDWAIARIDVHLPVSLEEMRKEWLKDERKSGDWDDVDPNYCRQMCINGIDMHLLEVEKCFEEIDEKSLQLWRGGSRTKWPAPDGFGFSFSGPHPLSSSSEIKLIEAWEISRPWFVDPDAANFSLNSIHPDFWFQGEYDLVYRWNGKIKIVDLKASLGKGDRSGDYVKQLRMYAMLWWVTHGKEEMVDELEVWYLGANKVKIIENPTQDELESMEKELNSLWNELKSVAISIENFPPTPSPVRGFLEGGVKTEPPNEKRCERCDWNTICPGGSGNDEFPDDKSFNIPGNITPIEVTRVEDLNPRLTIVCDVFSVFDSKNKRPSITVSQGKSMAKIDILVDKHQDGRMPWPEQISKGDRILVEDAVVTVNWKGELVLKIDPLGFISKTDKEIIVHSDLMEFRARWNIVGKLIYKFDKRGVGRNGKQWHRKGIMIMDPSGSMKISGWANDWGTQYSMSEVGDLVLIANTGIDAWATQVRGDISRNSKLQIISSTR
;
A
#
# COMPACT_ATOMS: atom_id res chain seq x y z
N MET A 1 13.60 11.60 -12.22
CA MET A 1 14.48 10.75 -11.37
C MET A 1 13.75 9.45 -11.03
N PRO A 2 14.39 8.37 -10.55
CA PRO A 2 13.67 7.15 -10.16
C PRO A 2 12.73 7.34 -8.96
N ALA A 3 13.02 8.29 -8.08
CA ALA A 3 12.13 8.72 -7.00
C ALA A 3 12.03 10.25 -6.93
N THR A 4 10.89 10.75 -6.48
CA THR A 4 10.60 12.19 -6.36
C THR A 4 10.71 12.63 -4.90
N ILE A 5 11.42 13.74 -4.66
CA ILE A 5 11.38 14.45 -3.39
C ILE A 5 10.14 15.34 -3.45
N VAL A 6 9.11 14.99 -2.68
CA VAL A 6 7.81 15.68 -2.74
C VAL A 6 7.93 17.03 -2.07
N ASP A 7 7.53 18.07 -2.80
CA ASP A 7 7.28 19.38 -2.23
C ASP A 7 5.93 19.37 -1.52
N GLN A 8 5.96 19.12 -0.20
CA GLN A 8 4.74 18.98 0.61
C GLN A 8 3.93 20.27 0.69
N ASP A 9 4.56 21.43 0.54
CA ASP A 9 3.85 22.73 0.62
C ASP A 9 3.00 22.99 -0.64
N ASN A 10 3.38 22.38 -1.77
CA ASN A 10 2.72 22.55 -3.07
C ASN A 10 1.90 21.33 -3.53
N ASP A 11 1.99 20.20 -2.83
CA ASP A 11 1.19 19.00 -3.15
C ASP A 11 -0.27 19.16 -2.74
N VAL A 12 -1.06 19.77 -3.62
CA VAL A 12 -2.51 19.97 -3.44
C VAL A 12 -3.35 18.71 -3.65
N VAL A 13 -2.75 17.61 -4.15
CA VAL A 13 -3.46 16.35 -4.42
C VAL A 13 -3.33 15.41 -3.22
N GLY A 14 -2.13 15.29 -2.68
CA GLY A 14 -1.78 14.40 -1.58
C GLY A 14 -1.66 12.92 -2.00
N PRO A 15 -1.02 12.08 -1.17
CA PRO A 15 -0.61 10.72 -1.53
C PRO A 15 -1.78 9.75 -1.78
N TYR A 16 -2.97 10.04 -1.25
CA TYR A 16 -4.14 9.14 -1.33
C TYR A 16 -5.05 9.41 -2.54
N ASN A 17 -4.90 10.56 -3.21
CA ASN A 17 -5.73 10.93 -4.36
C ASN A 17 -5.04 10.78 -5.72
N ARG A 18 -3.73 10.47 -5.73
CA ARG A 18 -2.99 10.24 -6.96
C ARG A 18 -3.46 8.98 -7.67
N LEU A 19 -3.53 9.04 -8.99
CA LEU A 19 -3.76 7.88 -9.85
C LEU A 19 -2.50 7.01 -9.89
N SER A 20 -2.66 5.69 -10.06
CA SER A 20 -1.56 4.75 -10.25
C SER A 20 -1.83 3.76 -11.38
N ALA A 21 -0.79 3.14 -11.92
CA ALA A 21 -0.90 2.11 -12.96
C ALA A 21 -1.88 0.99 -12.59
N SER A 22 -1.89 0.55 -11.33
CA SER A 22 -2.83 -0.48 -10.86
C SER A 22 -4.28 -0.02 -10.84
N GLN A 23 -4.54 1.26 -10.51
CA GLN A 23 -5.88 1.84 -10.61
C GLN A 23 -6.35 1.95 -12.06
N VAL A 24 -5.48 2.43 -12.96
CA VAL A 24 -5.77 2.52 -14.40
C VAL A 24 -6.09 1.14 -14.97
N ASN A 25 -5.23 0.15 -14.72
CA ASN A 25 -5.40 -1.21 -15.22
C ASN A 25 -6.70 -1.84 -14.68
N SER A 26 -7.02 -1.60 -13.40
CA SER A 26 -8.26 -2.10 -12.80
C SER A 26 -9.50 -1.45 -13.43
N TYR A 27 -9.49 -0.13 -13.67
CA TYR A 27 -10.59 0.58 -14.33
C TYR A 27 -10.78 0.10 -15.77
N GLN A 28 -9.71 0.03 -16.56
CA GLN A 28 -9.76 -0.44 -17.94
C GLN A 28 -10.19 -1.91 -18.06
N SER A 29 -9.86 -2.74 -17.06
CA SER A 29 -10.28 -4.14 -17.04
C SER A 29 -11.75 -4.30 -16.68
N CYS A 30 -12.25 -3.51 -15.73
CA CYS A 30 -13.66 -3.47 -15.36
C CYS A 30 -13.95 -2.21 -14.51
N PRO A 31 -14.70 -1.23 -15.05
CA PRO A 31 -15.06 -0.02 -14.30
C PRO A 31 -15.76 -0.35 -12.98
N ARG A 32 -16.68 -1.31 -12.98
CA ARG A 32 -17.37 -1.74 -11.77
C ARG A 32 -16.46 -2.35 -10.71
N LEU A 33 -15.44 -3.11 -11.11
CA LEU A 33 -14.45 -3.65 -10.19
C LEU A 33 -13.66 -2.53 -9.51
N TRP A 34 -13.24 -1.54 -10.31
CA TRP A 34 -12.56 -0.36 -9.77
C TRP A 34 -13.44 0.38 -8.76
N PHE A 35 -14.72 0.58 -9.08
CA PHE A 35 -15.67 1.25 -8.17
C PHE A 35 -15.78 0.50 -6.85
N TYR A 36 -16.00 -0.81 -6.89
CA TYR A 36 -16.08 -1.65 -5.69
C TYR A 36 -14.82 -1.59 -4.84
N GLU A 37 -13.63 -1.67 -5.42
CA GLU A 37 -12.39 -1.76 -4.64
C GLU A 37 -11.81 -0.40 -4.24
N LYS A 38 -11.94 0.61 -5.10
CA LYS A 38 -11.26 1.91 -4.92
C LYS A 38 -12.19 2.98 -4.37
N ASN A 39 -13.48 2.97 -4.72
CA ASN A 39 -14.47 3.89 -4.15
C ASN A 39 -15.16 3.26 -2.92
N LEU A 40 -15.70 2.05 -3.04
CA LEU A 40 -16.39 1.38 -1.93
C LEU A 40 -15.47 0.58 -1.01
N HIS A 41 -14.15 0.58 -1.27
CA HIS A 41 -13.13 -0.04 -0.42
C HIS A 41 -13.37 -1.52 -0.11
N PHE A 42 -13.98 -2.26 -1.04
CA PHE A 42 -14.09 -3.71 -0.93
C PHE A 42 -12.70 -4.33 -1.00
N LYS A 43 -12.46 -5.32 -0.16
CA LYS A 43 -11.18 -6.05 -0.11
C LYS A 43 -11.36 -7.46 -0.60
N PHE A 44 -10.70 -7.83 -1.68
CA PHE A 44 -10.66 -9.21 -2.15
C PHE A 44 -9.96 -10.13 -1.11
N PRO A 45 -10.18 -11.46 -1.15
CA PRO A 45 -9.54 -12.39 -0.23
C PRO A 45 -8.02 -12.41 -0.38
N GLN A 46 -7.29 -12.30 0.74
CA GLN A 46 -5.83 -12.22 0.76
C GLN A 46 -5.21 -13.61 0.81
N VAL A 47 -4.76 -14.13 -0.34
CA VAL A 47 -4.15 -15.46 -0.49
C VAL A 47 -2.61 -15.42 -0.36
N PRO A 48 -1.94 -16.48 0.13
CA PRO A 48 -0.50 -16.50 0.39
C PRO A 48 0.37 -16.09 -0.80
N VAL A 49 -0.01 -16.47 -2.03
CA VAL A 49 0.77 -16.15 -3.25
C VAL A 49 1.01 -14.64 -3.45
N LEU A 50 0.13 -13.77 -2.96
CA LEU A 50 0.31 -12.31 -3.03
C LEU A 50 1.38 -11.79 -2.06
N PHE A 51 1.60 -12.51 -0.98
CA PHE A 51 2.62 -12.22 0.03
C PHE A 51 3.97 -12.84 -0.38
N VAL A 52 3.93 -14.02 -0.99
CA VAL A 52 5.12 -14.67 -1.57
C VAL A 52 5.82 -13.77 -2.58
N GLY A 53 5.07 -13.09 -3.45
CA GLY A 53 5.67 -12.17 -4.42
C GLY A 53 6.50 -11.06 -3.75
N ARG A 54 5.97 -10.46 -2.68
CA ARG A 54 6.68 -9.45 -1.88
C ARG A 54 7.89 -10.02 -1.15
N ALA A 55 7.80 -11.25 -0.61
CA ALA A 55 8.94 -11.90 0.04
C ALA A 55 10.10 -12.21 -0.94
N VAL A 56 9.78 -12.65 -2.16
CA VAL A 56 10.79 -12.92 -3.20
C VAL A 56 11.47 -11.64 -3.63
N GLU A 57 10.70 -10.57 -3.84
CA GLU A 57 11.21 -9.25 -4.20
C GLU A 57 12.10 -8.65 -3.10
N ASP A 58 11.65 -8.66 -1.84
CA ASP A 58 12.43 -8.18 -0.68
C ASP A 58 13.75 -8.95 -0.55
N ALA A 59 13.71 -10.29 -0.57
CA ALA A 59 14.91 -11.11 -0.46
C ALA A 59 15.90 -10.87 -1.62
N PHE A 60 15.39 -10.71 -2.84
CA PHE A 60 16.21 -10.42 -4.02
C PHE A 60 16.83 -9.02 -3.94
N CYS A 61 16.07 -8.00 -3.57
CA CYS A 61 16.56 -6.63 -3.40
C CYS A 61 17.58 -6.52 -2.25
N ARG A 62 17.37 -7.23 -1.13
CA ARG A 62 18.36 -7.31 -0.04
C ARG A 62 19.68 -7.92 -0.51
N MET A 63 19.63 -8.95 -1.34
CA MET A 63 20.83 -9.54 -1.94
C MET A 63 21.52 -8.58 -2.92
N LEU A 64 20.76 -7.92 -3.81
CA LEU A 64 21.31 -6.90 -4.72
C LEU A 64 21.92 -5.71 -3.96
N ARG A 65 21.41 -5.39 -2.76
CA ARG A 65 21.96 -4.34 -1.87
C ARG A 65 23.32 -4.69 -1.31
N GLU A 66 23.72 -5.96 -1.31
CA GLU A 66 25.00 -6.38 -0.75
C GLU A 66 26.12 -6.46 -1.80
N SER A 67 27.36 -6.53 -1.34
CA SER A 67 28.53 -6.66 -2.20
C SER A 67 29.34 -7.89 -1.83
N PRO A 68 29.76 -8.74 -2.79
CA PRO A 68 30.63 -9.88 -2.52
C PRO A 68 32.02 -9.48 -1.99
N ALA A 69 32.42 -8.22 -2.13
CA ALA A 69 33.66 -7.69 -1.58
C ALA A 69 33.52 -7.08 -0.18
N LEU A 70 32.29 -6.90 0.33
CA LEU A 70 32.02 -6.38 1.68
C LEU A 70 31.42 -7.44 2.60
N ILE A 71 30.58 -8.31 2.06
CA ILE A 71 29.71 -9.21 2.84
C ILE A 71 30.09 -10.66 2.56
N SER A 72 30.41 -11.42 3.61
CA SER A 72 30.60 -12.87 3.47
C SER A 72 29.26 -13.57 3.20
N SER A 73 29.30 -14.70 2.49
CA SER A 73 28.09 -15.46 2.13
C SER A 73 27.23 -15.85 3.34
N ASN A 74 27.85 -16.06 4.50
CA ASN A 74 27.19 -16.44 5.76
C ASN A 74 26.90 -15.26 6.71
N ALA A 75 27.06 -14.01 6.27
CA ALA A 75 26.78 -12.84 7.10
C ALA A 75 25.31 -12.81 7.55
N SER A 76 25.03 -12.09 8.64
CA SER A 76 23.66 -11.93 9.14
C SER A 76 22.75 -11.25 8.11
N ASN A 77 21.45 -11.57 8.13
CA ASN A 77 20.42 -10.85 7.36
C ASN A 77 20.46 -9.33 7.61
N ASP A 78 20.82 -8.94 8.84
CA ASP A 78 20.70 -7.56 9.30
C ASP A 78 21.98 -6.73 9.09
N THR A 79 22.98 -7.27 8.39
CA THR A 79 24.33 -6.66 8.31
C THR A 79 24.30 -5.24 7.72
N LEU A 80 23.51 -5.03 6.65
CA LEU A 80 23.30 -3.71 6.05
C LEU A 80 21.96 -3.07 6.44
N SER A 81 21.30 -3.58 7.49
CA SER A 81 20.00 -3.06 7.89
C SER A 81 20.10 -1.76 8.71
N LYS A 82 18.95 -1.08 8.88
CA LYS A 82 18.82 0.14 9.69
C LYS A 82 19.62 1.30 9.11
N ILE A 83 19.41 1.56 7.83
CA ILE A 83 19.91 2.78 7.18
C ILE A 83 19.35 4.03 7.88
N PRO A 84 20.07 5.16 7.84
CA PRO A 84 19.52 6.45 8.24
C PRO A 84 18.31 6.82 7.38
N LEU A 85 17.19 7.21 8.00
CA LEU A 85 16.00 7.71 7.32
C LEU A 85 15.69 9.15 7.78
N ASP A 86 15.15 9.96 6.87
CA ASP A 86 14.63 11.30 7.18
C ASP A 86 13.20 11.25 7.77
N ASP A 87 12.63 12.41 8.10
CA ASP A 87 11.29 12.53 8.71
C ASP A 87 10.13 12.09 7.80
N SER A 88 10.41 11.90 6.51
CA SER A 88 9.48 11.35 5.52
C SER A 88 9.65 9.83 5.33
N GLY A 89 10.64 9.23 6.01
CA GLY A 89 10.96 7.81 5.92
C GLY A 89 11.73 7.44 4.66
N GLN A 90 12.27 8.43 3.93
CA GLN A 90 13.19 8.20 2.81
C GLN A 90 14.63 8.05 3.32
N PRO A 91 15.52 7.39 2.58
CA PRO A 91 16.94 7.34 2.94
C PRO A 91 17.55 8.74 3.09
N ASP A 92 18.20 8.98 4.23
CA ASP A 92 18.64 10.30 4.65
C ASP A 92 19.82 10.80 3.79
N ARG A 93 19.68 12.02 3.24
CA ARG A 93 20.66 12.61 2.32
C ARG A 93 21.69 13.49 3.01
N ASP A 94 21.56 13.69 4.32
CA ASP A 94 22.54 14.41 5.12
C ASP A 94 23.91 13.68 5.06
N PRO A 95 24.97 14.35 4.56
CA PRO A 95 26.29 13.74 4.42
C PRO A 95 26.94 13.35 5.75
N ASP A 96 26.47 13.88 6.89
CA ASP A 96 27.00 13.57 8.22
C ASP A 96 26.45 12.25 8.79
N LYS A 97 25.46 11.65 8.11
CA LYS A 97 24.87 10.37 8.54
C LYS A 97 25.82 9.22 8.25
N ILE A 98 25.99 8.35 9.23
CA ILE A 98 26.84 7.16 9.10
C ILE A 98 26.00 5.98 8.65
N TRP A 99 26.23 5.55 7.42
CA TRP A 99 25.57 4.43 6.78
C TRP A 99 26.23 3.07 7.11
N PRO A 100 25.50 1.94 7.02
CA PRO A 100 26.02 0.63 7.40
C PRO A 100 27.30 0.21 6.66
N SER A 101 27.35 0.34 5.33
CA SER A 101 28.52 -0.09 4.53
C SER A 101 29.77 0.75 4.80
N GLN A 102 29.62 2.01 5.26
CA GLN A 102 30.75 2.85 5.66
C GLN A 102 31.49 2.31 6.91
N ARG A 103 30.85 1.41 7.66
CA ARG A 103 31.42 0.80 8.88
C ARG A 103 32.11 -0.54 8.59
N ILE A 104 32.07 -1.01 7.34
CA ILE A 104 32.58 -2.31 6.93
C ILE A 104 33.84 -2.10 6.09
N LEU A 105 34.91 -2.79 6.47
CA LEU A 105 36.12 -2.82 5.66
C LEU A 105 35.97 -3.85 4.52
N PRO A 106 36.48 -3.55 3.31
CA PRO A 106 36.56 -4.53 2.25
C PRO A 106 37.24 -5.83 2.70
N LEU A 107 36.69 -6.95 2.23
CA LEU A 107 37.31 -8.26 2.43
C LEU A 107 38.70 -8.27 1.74
N PRO A 108 39.66 -9.06 2.23
CA PRO A 108 40.92 -9.25 1.54
C PRO A 108 40.70 -9.74 0.09
N GLU A 109 41.41 -9.18 -0.90
CA GLU A 109 41.19 -9.49 -2.33
C GLU A 109 41.25 -10.99 -2.66
N LYS A 110 42.02 -11.77 -1.90
CA LYS A 110 42.09 -13.24 -2.04
C LYS A 110 40.75 -13.96 -1.82
N LEU A 111 39.79 -13.29 -1.17
CA LEU A 111 38.43 -13.79 -0.90
C LEU A 111 37.41 -13.28 -1.92
N PHE A 112 37.80 -12.37 -2.82
CA PHE A 112 36.90 -11.89 -3.85
C PHE A 112 36.59 -13.01 -4.84
N PRO A 113 35.32 -13.14 -5.29
CA PRO A 113 34.96 -14.01 -6.39
C PRO A 113 35.82 -13.75 -7.63
N LYS A 114 36.30 -14.83 -8.24
CA LYS A 114 37.17 -14.80 -9.44
C LYS A 114 36.43 -15.13 -10.73
N SER A 115 35.17 -15.51 -10.64
CA SER A 115 34.33 -15.86 -11.78
C SER A 115 32.87 -15.49 -11.52
N ILE A 116 32.08 -15.36 -12.59
CA ILE A 116 30.63 -15.19 -12.50
C ILE A 116 29.98 -16.33 -11.72
N SER A 117 30.47 -17.56 -11.85
CA SER A 117 29.99 -18.71 -11.07
C SER A 117 30.21 -18.52 -9.56
N GLU A 118 31.36 -17.97 -9.14
CA GLU A 118 31.61 -17.70 -7.72
C GLU A 118 30.74 -16.56 -7.18
N ILE A 119 30.44 -15.53 -8.00
CA ILE A 119 29.47 -14.48 -7.64
C ILE A 119 28.07 -15.07 -7.50
N ARG A 120 27.68 -15.94 -8.44
CA ARG A 120 26.41 -16.66 -8.41
C ARG A 120 26.26 -17.46 -7.12
N ASP A 121 27.26 -18.28 -6.78
CA ASP A 121 27.22 -19.11 -5.56
C ASP A 121 27.15 -18.24 -4.29
N TRP A 122 27.87 -17.12 -4.26
CA TRP A 122 27.75 -16.14 -3.18
C TRP A 122 26.34 -15.57 -3.08
N ALA A 123 25.76 -15.09 -4.21
CA ALA A 123 24.43 -14.49 -4.24
C ALA A 123 23.34 -15.49 -3.81
N ILE A 124 23.45 -16.74 -4.23
CA ILE A 124 22.56 -17.82 -3.81
C ILE A 124 22.63 -18.04 -2.29
N ALA A 125 23.84 -18.06 -1.72
CA ALA A 125 24.01 -18.17 -0.28
C ALA A 125 23.43 -16.96 0.48
N ARG A 126 23.44 -15.76 -0.12
CA ARG A 126 22.76 -14.58 0.44
C ARG A 126 21.24 -14.71 0.41
N ILE A 127 20.67 -15.22 -0.68
CA ILE A 127 19.24 -15.55 -0.75
C ILE A 127 18.84 -16.55 0.35
N ASP A 128 19.68 -17.56 0.63
CA ASP A 128 19.42 -18.54 1.68
C ASP A 128 19.38 -17.94 3.09
N VAL A 129 19.97 -16.75 3.28
CA VAL A 129 19.87 -15.97 4.52
C VAL A 129 18.62 -15.10 4.53
N HIS A 130 18.31 -14.40 3.44
CA HIS A 130 17.25 -13.39 3.41
C HIS A 130 15.84 -13.97 3.21
N LEU A 131 15.68 -14.97 2.33
CA LEU A 131 14.37 -15.48 1.94
C LEU A 131 13.57 -16.10 3.10
N PRO A 132 14.15 -16.91 4.01
CA PRO A 132 13.40 -17.46 5.14
C PRO A 132 12.85 -16.37 6.07
N VAL A 133 13.61 -15.29 6.30
CA VAL A 133 13.19 -14.15 7.12
C VAL A 133 12.02 -13.44 6.44
N SER A 134 12.17 -13.13 5.14
CA SER A 134 11.17 -12.44 4.33
C SER A 134 9.84 -13.21 4.26
N LEU A 135 9.91 -14.54 4.08
CA LEU A 135 8.73 -15.41 4.07
C LEU A 135 8.02 -15.44 5.43
N GLU A 136 8.75 -15.50 6.54
CA GLU A 136 8.16 -15.51 7.88
C GLU A 136 7.50 -14.18 8.23
N GLU A 137 8.08 -13.05 7.81
CA GLU A 137 7.46 -11.73 7.96
C GLU A 137 6.16 -11.63 7.17
N MET A 138 6.19 -12.03 5.89
CA MET A 138 5.02 -12.08 5.02
C MET A 138 3.93 -13.05 5.54
N ARG A 139 4.31 -14.18 6.14
CA ARG A 139 3.37 -15.09 6.81
C ARG A 139 2.67 -14.42 7.99
N LYS A 140 3.42 -13.69 8.82
CA LYS A 140 2.86 -12.93 9.95
C LYS A 140 1.94 -11.82 9.47
N GLU A 141 2.23 -11.16 8.35
CA GLU A 141 1.32 -10.18 7.76
C GLU A 141 0.02 -10.82 7.28
N TRP A 142 0.12 -11.91 6.51
CA TRP A 142 -1.04 -12.66 6.02
C TRP A 142 -1.94 -13.14 7.17
N LEU A 143 -1.35 -13.69 8.25
CA LEU A 143 -2.10 -14.14 9.41
C LEU A 143 -2.92 -13.03 10.11
N LYS A 144 -2.43 -11.79 10.06
CA LYS A 144 -3.06 -10.60 10.66
C LYS A 144 -4.13 -9.99 9.76
N ASP A 145 -4.15 -10.34 8.48
CA ASP A 145 -5.16 -9.84 7.55
C ASP A 145 -6.55 -10.40 7.91
N GLU A 146 -7.54 -9.53 7.87
CA GLU A 146 -8.92 -9.85 8.23
C GLU A 146 -9.69 -10.61 7.14
N ARG A 147 -9.17 -10.54 5.91
CA ARG A 147 -9.68 -11.19 4.70
C ARG A 147 -8.73 -12.29 4.24
N LYS A 148 -7.85 -12.78 5.11
CA LYS A 148 -6.97 -13.90 4.79
C LYS A 148 -7.77 -15.11 4.30
N SER A 149 -7.25 -15.76 3.26
CA SER A 149 -7.82 -16.95 2.63
C SER A 149 -6.69 -17.85 2.15
N GLY A 150 -7.01 -19.10 1.78
CA GLY A 150 -6.02 -20.12 1.43
C GLY A 150 -5.26 -20.66 2.64
N ASP A 151 -4.25 -21.47 2.37
CA ASP A 151 -3.36 -22.05 3.39
C ASP A 151 -1.91 -21.65 3.11
N TRP A 152 -1.19 -21.16 4.13
CA TRP A 152 0.22 -20.82 3.98
C TRP A 152 1.09 -22.07 3.78
N ASP A 153 0.63 -23.23 4.25
CA ASP A 153 1.36 -24.49 4.09
C ASP A 153 1.44 -24.93 2.61
N ASP A 154 0.64 -24.32 1.71
CA ASP A 154 0.73 -24.49 0.26
C ASP A 154 1.92 -23.73 -0.38
N VAL A 155 2.58 -22.84 0.37
CA VAL A 155 3.75 -22.09 -0.12
C VAL A 155 4.96 -23.02 -0.14
N ASP A 156 5.51 -23.28 -1.33
CA ASP A 156 6.78 -24.02 -1.49
C ASP A 156 8.00 -23.08 -1.39
N PRO A 157 8.79 -23.13 -0.30
CA PRO A 157 9.97 -22.29 -0.14
C PRO A 157 11.06 -22.60 -1.17
N ASN A 158 11.13 -23.83 -1.72
CA ASN A 158 12.11 -24.18 -2.73
C ASN A 158 11.77 -23.51 -4.07
N TYR A 159 10.49 -23.45 -4.43
CA TYR A 159 10.06 -22.70 -5.60
C TYR A 159 10.32 -21.20 -5.43
N CYS A 160 10.08 -20.64 -4.24
CA CYS A 160 10.44 -19.26 -3.91
C CYS A 160 11.93 -18.99 -4.08
N ARG A 161 12.77 -19.90 -3.57
CA ARG A 161 14.22 -19.86 -3.73
C ARG A 161 14.62 -19.90 -5.21
N GLN A 162 14.01 -20.79 -6.00
CA GLN A 162 14.29 -20.89 -7.42
C GLN A 162 13.93 -19.60 -8.18
N MET A 163 12.85 -18.92 -7.80
CA MET A 163 12.51 -17.61 -8.38
C MET A 163 13.61 -16.57 -8.12
N CYS A 164 14.15 -16.50 -6.90
CA CYS A 164 15.28 -15.62 -6.60
C CYS A 164 16.53 -15.99 -7.41
N ILE A 165 16.82 -17.28 -7.58
CA ILE A 165 17.95 -17.77 -8.39
C ILE A 165 17.81 -17.35 -9.86
N ASN A 166 16.61 -17.47 -10.41
CA ASN A 166 16.33 -17.02 -11.78
C ASN A 166 16.58 -15.49 -11.90
N GLY A 167 16.21 -14.71 -10.89
CA GLY A 167 16.52 -13.28 -10.83
C GLY A 167 18.02 -12.99 -10.75
N ILE A 168 18.77 -13.78 -9.98
CA ILE A 168 20.24 -13.69 -9.92
C ILE A 168 20.83 -13.93 -11.31
N ASP A 169 20.39 -15.01 -11.98
CA ASP A 169 20.89 -15.38 -13.30
C ASP A 169 20.61 -14.27 -14.32
N MET A 170 19.43 -13.64 -14.28
CA MET A 170 19.11 -12.48 -15.11
C MET A 170 19.98 -11.26 -14.80
N HIS A 171 20.27 -10.97 -13.52
CA HIS A 171 21.15 -9.87 -13.13
C HIS A 171 22.62 -10.12 -13.51
N LEU A 172 23.11 -11.36 -13.40
CA LEU A 172 24.48 -11.70 -13.78
C LEU A 172 24.76 -11.45 -15.27
N LEU A 173 23.75 -11.54 -16.14
CA LEU A 173 23.88 -11.13 -17.54
C LEU A 173 24.17 -9.62 -17.66
N GLU A 174 23.63 -8.78 -16.78
CA GLU A 174 23.95 -7.34 -16.73
C GLU A 174 25.35 -7.10 -16.15
N VAL A 175 25.80 -7.93 -15.20
CA VAL A 175 27.19 -7.90 -14.69
C VAL A 175 28.19 -8.28 -15.76
N GLU A 176 27.93 -9.35 -16.53
CA GLU A 176 28.77 -9.78 -17.64
C GLU A 176 28.88 -8.70 -18.72
N LYS A 177 27.75 -8.14 -19.16
CA LYS A 177 27.76 -7.01 -20.11
C LYS A 177 28.53 -5.82 -19.55
N CYS A 178 28.36 -5.48 -18.27
CA CYS A 178 29.09 -4.38 -17.65
C CYS A 178 30.60 -4.63 -17.62
N PHE A 179 31.02 -5.87 -17.37
CA PHE A 179 32.42 -6.24 -17.36
C PHE A 179 33.06 -6.11 -18.76
N GLU A 180 32.29 -6.42 -19.82
CA GLU A 180 32.76 -6.41 -21.20
C GLU A 180 32.67 -5.03 -21.88
N GLU A 181 31.65 -4.23 -21.57
CA GLU A 181 31.24 -3.08 -22.38
C GLU A 181 31.34 -1.72 -21.67
N ILE A 182 31.65 -1.66 -20.36
CA ILE A 182 31.73 -0.38 -19.65
C ILE A 182 32.77 0.55 -20.30
N ASP A 183 32.38 1.81 -20.50
CA ASP A 183 33.30 2.80 -21.04
C ASP A 183 34.25 3.33 -19.96
N GLU A 184 35.47 3.68 -20.37
CA GLU A 184 36.52 4.16 -19.47
C GLU A 184 36.09 5.41 -18.68
N LYS A 185 35.28 6.30 -19.27
CA LYS A 185 34.84 7.51 -18.59
C LYS A 185 33.89 7.17 -17.44
N SER A 186 32.90 6.31 -17.66
CA SER A 186 31.98 5.85 -16.61
C SER A 186 32.71 5.09 -15.51
N LEU A 187 33.65 4.21 -15.87
CA LEU A 187 34.48 3.47 -14.91
C LEU A 187 35.30 4.43 -14.02
N GLN A 188 35.99 5.40 -14.60
CA GLN A 188 36.80 6.36 -13.84
C GLN A 188 35.96 7.29 -12.97
N LEU A 189 34.76 7.69 -13.43
CA LEU A 189 33.82 8.44 -12.61
C LEU A 189 33.38 7.64 -11.38
N TRP A 190 33.02 6.37 -11.56
CA TRP A 190 32.64 5.49 -10.46
C TRP A 190 33.81 5.27 -9.49
N ARG A 191 35.01 4.97 -9.99
CA ARG A 191 36.23 4.81 -9.17
C ARG A 191 36.56 6.07 -8.37
N GLY A 192 36.32 7.25 -8.95
CA GLY A 192 36.46 8.54 -8.29
C GLY A 192 35.43 8.82 -7.19
N GLY A 193 34.45 7.94 -6.97
CA GLY A 193 33.40 8.09 -5.96
C GLY A 193 32.20 8.92 -6.44
N SER A 194 32.04 9.13 -7.75
CA SER A 194 30.88 9.83 -8.29
C SER A 194 29.61 9.01 -8.08
N ARG A 195 28.57 9.64 -7.55
CA ARG A 195 27.24 9.04 -7.38
C ARG A 195 26.20 9.88 -8.08
N THR A 196 25.20 9.22 -8.67
CA THR A 196 24.00 9.90 -9.18
C THR A 196 23.20 10.50 -8.02
N LYS A 197 22.31 11.47 -8.31
CA LYS A 197 21.41 12.08 -7.31
C LYS A 197 20.60 11.08 -6.48
N TRP A 198 20.24 9.95 -7.10
CA TRP A 198 19.62 8.81 -6.44
C TRP A 198 20.46 7.57 -6.70
N PRO A 199 21.48 7.26 -5.89
CA PRO A 199 22.34 6.10 -6.11
C PRO A 199 21.57 4.79 -5.90
N ALA A 200 22.07 3.71 -6.49
CA ALA A 200 21.55 2.38 -6.20
C ALA A 200 21.76 2.04 -4.71
N PRO A 201 20.80 1.37 -4.04
CA PRO A 201 20.99 0.92 -2.67
C PRO A 201 22.19 -0.03 -2.55
N ASP A 202 23.20 0.38 -1.80
CA ASP A 202 24.41 -0.40 -1.51
C ASP A 202 24.89 -0.26 -0.06
N GLY A 203 24.05 0.36 0.78
CA GLY A 203 24.34 0.66 2.18
C GLY A 203 25.39 1.76 2.38
N PHE A 204 25.83 2.46 1.34
CA PHE A 204 26.60 3.72 1.46
C PHE A 204 25.68 4.95 1.31
N GLY A 205 26.09 6.08 1.89
CA GLY A 205 25.36 7.35 1.76
C GLY A 205 25.50 8.03 0.39
N PHE A 206 24.75 9.09 0.15
CA PHE A 206 24.59 9.72 -1.17
C PHE A 206 25.88 10.33 -1.77
N SER A 207 26.97 10.42 -1.00
CA SER A 207 28.27 10.92 -1.45
C SER A 207 29.43 10.17 -0.77
N PHE A 208 30.57 10.12 -1.45
CA PHE A 208 31.83 9.63 -0.88
C PHE A 208 32.80 10.78 -0.58
N SER A 209 33.61 10.62 0.45
CA SER A 209 34.81 11.43 0.68
C SER A 209 36.02 10.74 0.04
N GLY A 210 36.24 10.98 -1.25
CA GLY A 210 37.34 10.38 -2.02
C GLY A 210 36.90 9.21 -2.92
N PRO A 211 37.84 8.35 -3.35
CA PRO A 211 37.54 7.27 -4.30
C PRO A 211 36.61 6.22 -3.69
N HIS A 212 35.94 5.46 -4.56
CA HIS A 212 35.08 4.36 -4.12
C HIS A 212 35.91 3.32 -3.32
N PRO A 213 35.44 2.83 -2.16
CA PRO A 213 36.22 1.90 -1.32
C PRO A 213 36.62 0.58 -1.99
N LEU A 214 35.88 0.20 -3.03
CA LEU A 214 36.10 -1.01 -3.84
C LEU A 214 36.77 -0.73 -5.19
N SER A 215 37.19 0.51 -5.44
CA SER A 215 37.86 0.87 -6.68
C SER A 215 39.22 0.19 -6.82
N SER A 216 39.58 -0.17 -8.05
CA SER A 216 40.92 -0.63 -8.40
C SER A 216 41.65 0.36 -9.30
N SER A 217 42.99 0.30 -9.30
CA SER A 217 43.85 1.05 -10.23
C SER A 217 44.23 0.24 -11.48
N SER A 218 43.74 -0.99 -11.61
CA SER A 218 44.02 -1.89 -12.75
C SER A 218 42.92 -1.83 -13.80
N GLU A 219 42.95 -2.76 -14.76
CA GLU A 219 41.78 -3.13 -15.56
C GLU A 219 40.57 -3.42 -14.66
N ILE A 220 39.37 -3.31 -15.24
CA ILE A 220 38.12 -3.57 -14.53
C ILE A 220 38.14 -4.95 -13.86
N LYS A 221 37.73 -5.00 -12.59
CA LYS A 221 37.51 -6.26 -11.85
C LYS A 221 36.03 -6.64 -11.90
N LEU A 222 35.73 -7.94 -11.81
CA LEU A 222 34.35 -8.45 -11.74
C LEU A 222 33.53 -7.82 -10.60
N ILE A 223 34.17 -7.50 -9.48
CA ILE A 223 33.51 -6.82 -8.35
C ILE A 223 33.09 -5.40 -8.74
N GLU A 224 33.93 -4.67 -9.49
CA GLU A 224 33.57 -3.34 -9.99
C GLU A 224 32.38 -3.46 -10.94
N ALA A 225 32.36 -4.47 -11.82
CA ALA A 225 31.22 -4.71 -12.70
C ALA A 225 29.91 -4.99 -11.92
N TRP A 226 29.96 -5.79 -10.84
CA TRP A 226 28.80 -6.01 -9.94
C TRP A 226 28.30 -4.71 -9.30
N GLU A 227 29.21 -3.89 -8.78
CA GLU A 227 28.85 -2.64 -8.12
C GLU A 227 28.30 -1.60 -9.12
N ILE A 228 28.89 -1.53 -10.32
CA ILE A 228 28.50 -0.57 -11.37
C ILE A 228 27.17 -0.97 -12.02
N SER A 229 26.96 -2.26 -12.32
CA SER A 229 25.75 -2.74 -12.99
C SER A 229 24.53 -2.80 -12.06
N ARG A 230 24.73 -2.67 -10.75
CA ARG A 230 23.66 -2.67 -9.75
C ARG A 230 22.54 -1.68 -10.12
N PRO A 231 21.29 -2.14 -10.23
CA PRO A 231 20.17 -1.25 -10.53
C PRO A 231 19.83 -0.38 -9.32
N TRP A 232 19.17 0.74 -9.57
CA TRP A 232 18.39 1.41 -8.54
C TRP A 232 17.11 0.61 -8.26
N PHE A 233 16.72 0.51 -6.99
CA PHE A 233 15.47 -0.07 -6.51
C PHE A 233 15.07 0.59 -5.19
N VAL A 234 13.85 0.34 -4.71
CA VAL A 234 13.39 0.83 -3.40
C VAL A 234 14.20 0.16 -2.29
N ASP A 235 14.87 0.93 -1.43
CA ASP A 235 15.62 0.34 -0.32
C ASP A 235 14.68 -0.45 0.60
N PRO A 236 14.94 -1.74 0.88
CA PRO A 236 14.08 -2.59 1.72
C PRO A 236 13.83 -2.07 3.14
N ASP A 237 14.64 -1.13 3.63
CA ASP A 237 14.46 -0.51 4.94
C ASP A 237 13.80 0.88 4.89
N ALA A 238 13.49 1.41 3.71
CA ALA A 238 12.75 2.66 3.56
C ALA A 238 11.29 2.50 4.01
N ALA A 239 10.65 3.60 4.41
CA ALA A 239 9.24 3.55 4.78
C ALA A 239 8.35 3.25 3.55
N ASN A 240 7.26 2.50 3.76
CA ASN A 240 6.32 2.18 2.70
C ASN A 240 5.82 3.45 1.98
N PHE A 241 5.77 3.40 0.65
CA PHE A 241 5.35 4.49 -0.23
C PHE A 241 6.20 5.77 -0.16
N SER A 242 7.39 5.72 0.46
CA SER A 242 8.26 6.90 0.57
C SER A 242 9.07 7.18 -0.71
N LEU A 243 9.34 6.17 -1.55
CA LEU A 243 10.21 6.25 -2.73
C LEU A 243 9.47 6.19 -4.06
N ASN A 244 8.30 6.83 -4.14
CA ASN A 244 7.54 6.93 -5.39
C ASN A 244 8.12 7.97 -6.36
N SER A 245 8.01 7.70 -7.65
CA SER A 245 8.07 8.71 -8.69
C SER A 245 6.69 9.35 -8.84
N ILE A 246 6.63 10.68 -8.88
CA ILE A 246 5.38 11.45 -8.81
C ILE A 246 5.39 12.47 -9.93
N HIS A 247 4.30 12.53 -10.68
CA HIS A 247 4.11 13.52 -11.73
C HIS A 247 4.29 14.94 -11.17
N PRO A 248 4.91 15.89 -11.89
CA PRO A 248 5.12 17.26 -11.40
C PRO A 248 3.86 17.97 -10.89
N ASP A 249 2.72 17.70 -11.52
CA ASP A 249 1.39 18.18 -11.09
C ASP A 249 0.69 17.27 -10.05
N PHE A 250 1.42 16.34 -9.43
CA PHE A 250 1.02 15.46 -8.33
C PHE A 250 -0.15 14.48 -8.58
N TRP A 251 -0.78 14.45 -9.75
CA TRP A 251 -1.97 13.63 -10.00
C TRP A 251 -1.69 12.15 -10.33
N PHE A 252 -0.45 11.75 -10.62
CA PHE A 252 -0.05 10.36 -10.90
C PHE A 252 1.21 9.95 -10.15
N GLN A 253 1.28 8.68 -9.74
CA GLN A 253 2.46 8.11 -9.10
C GLN A 253 2.72 6.66 -9.51
N GLY A 254 3.98 6.26 -9.38
CA GLY A 254 4.44 4.88 -9.60
C GLY A 254 5.72 4.58 -8.83
N GLU A 255 5.97 3.29 -8.64
CA GLU A 255 7.18 2.77 -7.98
C GLU A 255 7.85 1.82 -8.98
N TYR A 256 9.14 2.03 -9.23
CA TYR A 256 9.92 1.19 -10.14
C TYR A 256 10.57 0.05 -9.35
N ASP A 257 10.47 -1.19 -9.84
CA ASP A 257 11.10 -2.34 -9.19
C ASP A 257 12.63 -2.25 -9.36
N LEU A 258 13.14 -2.20 -10.61
CA LEU A 258 14.56 -1.97 -10.89
C LEU A 258 14.77 -0.95 -12.03
N VAL A 259 15.81 -0.11 -11.91
CA VAL A 259 16.26 0.82 -12.95
C VAL A 259 17.77 0.67 -13.17
N TYR A 260 18.16 0.11 -14.30
CA TYR A 260 19.55 0.04 -14.76
C TYR A 260 19.91 1.28 -15.59
N ARG A 261 21.14 1.75 -15.42
CA ARG A 261 21.68 2.95 -16.12
C ARG A 261 23.19 2.96 -16.27
N TRP A 262 23.83 1.80 -16.13
CA TRP A 262 25.28 1.68 -15.98
C TRP A 262 26.04 1.96 -17.29
N ASN A 263 25.40 1.75 -18.45
CA ASN A 263 25.95 2.02 -19.78
C ASN A 263 25.41 3.32 -20.41
N GLY A 264 24.83 4.20 -19.61
CA GLY A 264 24.19 5.44 -20.07
C GLY A 264 22.83 5.26 -20.74
N LYS A 265 22.33 4.03 -20.91
CA LYS A 265 20.95 3.75 -21.33
C LYS A 265 20.07 3.47 -20.14
N ILE A 266 18.83 3.96 -20.16
CA ILE A 266 17.85 3.73 -19.10
C ILE A 266 17.06 2.45 -19.42
N LYS A 267 17.22 1.45 -18.57
CA LYS A 267 16.42 0.22 -18.61
C LYS A 267 15.55 0.11 -17.36
N ILE A 268 14.24 0.00 -17.53
CA ILE A 268 13.29 -0.22 -16.44
C ILE A 268 12.83 -1.66 -16.48
N VAL A 269 12.97 -2.34 -15.34
CA VAL A 269 12.58 -3.74 -15.18
C VAL A 269 11.50 -3.85 -14.11
N ASP A 270 10.46 -4.61 -14.41
CA ASP A 270 9.37 -4.97 -13.50
C ASP A 270 9.53 -6.45 -13.11
N LEU A 271 9.69 -6.71 -11.82
CA LEU A 271 9.90 -8.05 -11.25
C LEU A 271 8.55 -8.71 -10.99
N LYS A 272 8.38 -9.95 -11.46
CA LYS A 272 7.16 -10.71 -11.19
C LYS A 272 7.48 -12.13 -10.76
N ALA A 273 7.25 -12.41 -9.48
CA ALA A 273 7.28 -13.74 -8.87
C ALA A 273 6.09 -14.61 -9.34
N SER A 274 6.03 -14.88 -10.65
CA SER A 274 4.97 -15.66 -11.28
C SER A 274 5.42 -16.24 -12.62
N LEU A 275 4.63 -17.18 -13.14
CA LEU A 275 4.84 -17.77 -14.48
C LEU A 275 4.43 -16.85 -15.64
N GLY A 276 3.67 -15.78 -15.37
CA GLY A 276 3.14 -14.90 -16.41
C GLY A 276 2.04 -15.50 -17.30
N LYS A 277 1.35 -16.56 -16.87
CA LYS A 277 0.29 -17.27 -17.63
C LYS A 277 -1.13 -16.71 -17.47
N GLY A 278 -1.32 -15.62 -16.72
CA GLY A 278 -2.65 -15.12 -16.37
C GLY A 278 -3.04 -13.83 -17.11
N ASP A 279 -4.32 -13.47 -17.05
CA ASP A 279 -4.86 -12.21 -17.58
C ASP A 279 -4.06 -10.98 -17.12
N ARG A 280 -3.59 -10.99 -15.86
CA ARG A 280 -2.76 -9.94 -15.26
C ARG A 280 -1.47 -9.65 -16.02
N SER A 281 -0.95 -10.59 -16.82
CA SER A 281 0.25 -10.35 -17.63
C SER A 281 0.08 -9.19 -18.61
N GLY A 282 -1.15 -8.91 -19.06
CA GLY A 282 -1.43 -7.75 -19.89
C GLY A 282 -1.35 -6.42 -19.14
N ASP A 283 -1.51 -6.43 -17.81
CA ASP A 283 -1.43 -5.24 -16.97
C ASP A 283 0.03 -4.79 -16.81
N TYR A 284 0.97 -5.73 -16.70
CA TYR A 284 2.41 -5.44 -16.58
C TYR A 284 2.95 -4.72 -17.82
N VAL A 285 2.49 -5.11 -19.02
CA VAL A 285 2.84 -4.42 -20.28
C VAL A 285 2.39 -2.96 -20.26
N LYS A 286 1.13 -2.71 -19.86
CA LYS A 286 0.58 -1.35 -19.76
C LYS A 286 1.28 -0.55 -18.66
N GLN A 287 1.56 -1.18 -17.52
CA GLN A 287 2.26 -0.58 -16.38
C GLN A 287 3.64 -0.07 -16.78
N LEU A 288 4.47 -0.88 -17.43
CA LEU A 288 5.80 -0.45 -17.87
C LEU A 288 5.76 0.72 -18.86
N ARG A 289 4.77 0.75 -19.76
CA ARG A 289 4.59 1.90 -20.67
C ARG A 289 4.16 3.17 -19.92
N MET A 290 3.30 3.07 -18.91
CA MET A 290 2.97 4.20 -18.01
C MET A 290 4.17 4.65 -17.18
N TYR A 291 5.04 3.72 -16.80
CA TYR A 291 6.28 4.00 -16.07
C TYR A 291 7.32 4.70 -16.94
N ALA A 292 7.38 4.38 -18.25
CA ALA A 292 8.16 5.15 -19.22
C ALA A 292 7.64 6.58 -19.40
N MET A 293 6.31 6.78 -19.44
CA MET A 293 5.71 8.12 -19.42
C MET A 293 6.10 8.88 -18.17
N LEU A 294 5.93 8.27 -17.00
CA LEU A 294 6.28 8.89 -15.72
C LEU A 294 7.77 9.24 -15.64
N TRP A 295 8.64 8.38 -16.20
CA TRP A 295 10.07 8.67 -16.30
C TRP A 295 10.30 9.92 -17.14
N TRP A 296 9.79 9.94 -18.37
CA TRP A 296 9.95 11.06 -19.30
C TRP A 296 9.48 12.39 -18.70
N VAL A 297 8.29 12.43 -18.11
CA VAL A 297 7.75 13.66 -17.51
C VAL A 297 8.58 14.11 -16.29
N THR A 298 8.99 13.19 -15.42
CA THR A 298 9.80 13.52 -14.22
C THR A 298 11.26 13.86 -14.53
N HIS A 299 11.68 13.74 -15.79
CA HIS A 299 12.97 14.21 -16.32
C HIS A 299 12.78 15.37 -17.29
N GLY A 300 11.74 16.20 -17.09
CA GLY A 300 11.55 17.43 -17.85
C GLY A 300 11.22 17.21 -19.32
N LYS A 301 10.78 16.01 -19.69
CA LYS A 301 10.51 15.59 -21.08
C LYS A 301 11.75 15.53 -21.98
N GLU A 302 12.94 15.43 -21.38
CA GLU A 302 14.23 15.43 -22.10
C GLU A 302 14.89 14.03 -22.19
N GLU A 303 14.53 13.10 -21.31
CA GLU A 303 15.13 11.76 -21.23
C GLU A 303 14.07 10.67 -21.48
N MET A 304 14.32 9.80 -22.46
CA MET A 304 13.46 8.65 -22.78
C MET A 304 14.04 7.36 -22.18
N VAL A 305 13.17 6.38 -21.97
CA VAL A 305 13.57 5.03 -21.58
C VAL A 305 14.02 4.25 -22.81
N ASP A 306 15.18 3.59 -22.73
CA ASP A 306 15.79 2.82 -23.82
C ASP A 306 15.32 1.37 -23.84
N GLU A 307 15.03 0.76 -22.69
CA GLU A 307 14.64 -0.65 -22.60
C GLU A 307 13.58 -0.86 -21.50
N LEU A 308 12.52 -1.60 -21.83
CA LEU A 308 11.46 -1.99 -20.90
C LEU A 308 11.38 -3.52 -20.83
N GLU A 309 11.49 -4.10 -19.63
CA GLU A 309 11.47 -5.55 -19.45
C GLU A 309 10.58 -5.99 -18.27
N VAL A 310 9.86 -7.09 -18.45
CA VAL A 310 9.23 -7.82 -17.34
C VAL A 310 10.03 -9.10 -17.09
N TRP A 311 10.51 -9.28 -15.86
CA TRP A 311 11.22 -10.48 -15.44
C TRP A 311 10.25 -11.43 -14.74
N TYR A 312 9.84 -12.48 -15.46
CA TYR A 312 8.99 -13.53 -14.92
C TYR A 312 9.86 -14.57 -14.20
N LEU A 313 10.13 -14.31 -12.92
CA LEU A 313 11.01 -15.13 -12.09
C LEU A 313 10.51 -16.57 -11.97
N GLY A 314 9.19 -16.77 -11.93
CA GLY A 314 8.59 -18.11 -11.87
C GLY A 314 8.75 -18.95 -13.14
N ALA A 315 8.96 -18.28 -14.28
CA ALA A 315 9.13 -18.88 -15.60
C ALA A 315 10.58 -18.91 -16.11
N ASN A 316 11.50 -18.25 -15.39
CA ASN A 316 12.84 -17.94 -15.87
C ASN A 316 12.84 -17.30 -17.28
N LYS A 317 12.02 -16.26 -17.47
CA LYS A 317 11.88 -15.58 -18.76
C LYS A 317 11.89 -14.06 -18.62
N VAL A 318 12.63 -13.41 -19.52
CA VAL A 318 12.59 -11.97 -19.73
C VAL A 318 11.65 -11.67 -20.90
N LYS A 319 10.68 -10.79 -20.67
CA LYS A 319 9.78 -10.28 -21.70
C LYS A 319 10.15 -8.83 -22.02
N ILE A 320 10.62 -8.60 -23.24
CA ILE A 320 10.91 -7.25 -23.76
C ILE A 320 9.60 -6.58 -24.17
N ILE A 321 9.43 -5.32 -23.77
CA ILE A 321 8.29 -4.47 -24.10
C ILE A 321 8.74 -3.40 -25.10
N GLU A 322 7.90 -3.12 -26.08
CA GLU A 322 8.13 -2.03 -27.03
C GLU A 322 8.03 -0.68 -26.31
N ASN A 323 9.07 0.15 -26.48
CA ASN A 323 9.10 1.49 -25.91
C ASN A 323 8.06 2.37 -26.58
N PRO A 324 7.34 3.20 -25.80
CA PRO A 324 6.44 4.18 -26.38
C PRO A 324 7.21 5.27 -27.14
N THR A 325 6.64 5.76 -28.23
CA THR A 325 7.13 6.97 -28.92
C THR A 325 6.80 8.23 -28.10
N GLN A 326 7.45 9.35 -28.41
CA GLN A 326 7.13 10.62 -27.74
C GLN A 326 5.65 11.01 -27.91
N ASP A 327 5.08 10.84 -29.10
CA ASP A 327 3.66 11.12 -29.36
C ASP A 327 2.74 10.24 -28.49
N GLU A 328 3.10 8.96 -28.31
CA GLU A 328 2.36 8.05 -27.43
C GLU A 328 2.47 8.45 -25.96
N LEU A 329 3.64 8.93 -25.51
CA LEU A 329 3.84 9.44 -24.16
C LEU A 329 2.97 10.68 -23.88
N GLU A 330 2.92 11.62 -24.83
CA GLU A 330 2.07 12.81 -24.73
C GLU A 330 0.58 12.47 -24.71
N SER A 331 0.13 11.53 -25.55
CA SER A 331 -1.26 11.06 -25.54
C SER A 331 -1.59 10.39 -24.21
N MET A 332 -0.69 9.54 -23.71
CA MET A 332 -0.88 8.80 -22.46
C MET A 332 -0.95 9.73 -21.24
N GLU A 333 -0.09 10.74 -21.15
CA GLU A 333 -0.14 11.76 -20.09
C GLU A 333 -1.51 12.47 -20.08
N LYS A 334 -2.00 12.90 -21.25
CA LYS A 334 -3.31 13.57 -21.39
C LYS A 334 -4.48 12.66 -21.03
N GLU A 335 -4.47 11.42 -21.52
CA GLU A 335 -5.52 10.43 -21.25
C GLU A 335 -5.59 10.09 -19.76
N LEU A 336 -4.44 9.88 -19.12
CA LEU A 336 -4.37 9.56 -17.70
C LEU A 336 -4.78 10.74 -16.81
N ASN A 337 -4.43 11.97 -17.20
CA ASN A 337 -4.90 13.17 -16.50
C ASN A 337 -6.42 13.34 -16.65
N SER A 338 -6.97 13.13 -17.85
CA SER A 338 -8.42 13.14 -18.07
C SER A 338 -9.13 12.10 -17.21
N LEU A 339 -8.58 10.88 -17.14
CA LEU A 339 -9.12 9.81 -16.30
C LEU A 339 -9.03 10.17 -14.81
N TRP A 340 -7.92 10.75 -14.35
CA TRP A 340 -7.80 11.21 -12.96
C TRP A 340 -8.88 12.24 -12.63
N ASN A 341 -9.08 13.25 -13.48
CA ASN A 341 -10.14 14.23 -13.30
C ASN A 341 -11.52 13.57 -13.25
N GLU A 342 -11.84 12.66 -14.16
CA GLU A 342 -13.12 11.94 -14.16
C GLU A 342 -13.34 11.15 -12.86
N LEU A 343 -12.31 10.45 -12.38
CA LEU A 343 -12.41 9.61 -11.19
C LEU A 343 -12.36 10.38 -9.87
N LYS A 344 -11.82 11.61 -9.84
CA LYS A 344 -11.50 12.35 -8.61
C LYS A 344 -12.19 13.70 -8.44
N SER A 345 -12.71 14.31 -9.51
CA SER A 345 -13.31 15.66 -9.45
C SER A 345 -14.84 15.67 -9.32
N VAL A 346 -15.51 14.52 -9.52
CA VAL A 346 -16.97 14.42 -9.57
C VAL A 346 -17.49 13.56 -8.42
N ALA A 347 -18.66 13.92 -7.88
CA ALA A 347 -19.43 13.00 -7.04
C ALA A 347 -19.83 11.79 -7.91
N ILE A 348 -19.06 10.71 -7.79
CA ILE A 348 -19.23 9.51 -8.57
C ILE A 348 -20.31 8.61 -7.95
N SER A 349 -21.21 8.10 -8.78
CA SER A 349 -22.21 7.10 -8.38
C SER A 349 -21.98 5.78 -9.11
N ILE A 350 -22.62 4.71 -8.65
CA ILE A 350 -22.41 3.35 -9.17
C ILE A 350 -22.81 3.22 -10.66
N GLU A 351 -23.71 4.08 -11.13
CA GLU A 351 -24.20 4.17 -12.50
C GLU A 351 -23.12 4.63 -13.49
N ASN A 352 -22.14 5.43 -13.03
CA ASN A 352 -20.98 5.84 -13.85
C ASN A 352 -20.03 4.67 -14.15
N PHE A 353 -20.16 3.53 -13.46
CA PHE A 353 -19.23 2.40 -13.54
C PHE A 353 -19.96 1.13 -13.99
N PRO A 354 -20.17 0.95 -15.30
CA PRO A 354 -20.94 -0.18 -15.79
C PRO A 354 -20.25 -1.53 -15.49
N PRO A 355 -21.03 -2.60 -15.24
CA PRO A 355 -20.52 -3.96 -14.99
C PRO A 355 -20.13 -4.68 -16.29
N THR A 356 -19.47 -3.98 -17.21
CA THR A 356 -19.04 -4.47 -18.52
C THR A 356 -17.51 -4.62 -18.53
N PRO A 357 -16.97 -5.75 -18.06
CA PRO A 357 -15.52 -5.96 -18.07
C PRO A 357 -14.99 -6.14 -19.48
N SER A 358 -13.71 -5.82 -19.69
CA SER A 358 -13.00 -6.19 -20.90
C SER A 358 -12.88 -7.72 -21.02
N PRO A 359 -12.71 -8.26 -22.23
CA PRO A 359 -12.41 -9.68 -22.43
C PRO A 359 -11.18 -10.13 -21.63
N VAL A 360 -11.19 -11.38 -21.18
CA VAL A 360 -10.03 -12.01 -20.54
C VAL A 360 -8.90 -12.11 -21.57
N ARG A 361 -7.68 -11.72 -21.20
CA ARG A 361 -6.52 -11.80 -22.10
C ARG A 361 -5.83 -13.16 -21.96
N GLY A 362 -5.39 -13.72 -23.08
CA GLY A 362 -4.65 -14.98 -23.13
C GLY A 362 -3.14 -14.79 -23.04
N PHE A 363 -2.48 -15.53 -22.15
CA PHE A 363 -1.02 -15.52 -22.01
C PHE A 363 -0.45 -16.90 -21.71
N LEU A 364 0.66 -17.24 -22.37
CA LEU A 364 1.52 -18.37 -22.05
C LEU A 364 2.66 -17.96 -21.11
N GLU A 365 3.46 -18.94 -20.73
CA GLU A 365 4.62 -18.77 -19.84
C GLU A 365 5.58 -17.69 -20.31
N GLY A 366 5.93 -16.77 -19.42
CA GLY A 366 6.74 -15.58 -19.72
C GLY A 366 5.93 -14.43 -20.33
N GLY A 367 4.61 -14.41 -20.16
CA GLY A 367 3.76 -13.32 -20.65
C GLY A 367 3.67 -13.25 -22.17
N VAL A 368 3.83 -14.38 -22.87
CA VAL A 368 3.67 -14.45 -24.32
C VAL A 368 2.19 -14.39 -24.66
N LYS A 369 1.77 -13.35 -25.41
CA LYS A 369 0.35 -13.12 -25.73
C LYS A 369 -0.18 -14.25 -26.62
N THR A 370 -1.39 -14.71 -26.35
CA THR A 370 -2.14 -15.64 -27.18
C THR A 370 -3.53 -15.14 -27.46
N GLU A 371 -4.29 -15.90 -28.25
CA GLU A 371 -5.72 -15.66 -28.41
C GLU A 371 -6.42 -15.60 -27.03
N PRO A 372 -7.32 -14.63 -26.83
CA PRO A 372 -8.16 -14.56 -25.65
C PRO A 372 -8.90 -15.88 -25.39
N PRO A 373 -8.88 -16.41 -24.16
CA PRO A 373 -9.72 -17.55 -23.83
C PRO A 373 -11.20 -17.16 -23.95
N ASN A 374 -12.05 -18.13 -24.31
CA ASN A 374 -13.50 -17.94 -24.35
C ASN A 374 -14.10 -18.04 -22.93
N GLU A 375 -13.64 -17.18 -22.03
CA GLU A 375 -14.03 -17.13 -20.63
C GLU A 375 -14.51 -15.73 -20.28
N LYS A 376 -15.54 -15.62 -19.42
CA LYS A 376 -16.00 -14.31 -18.94
C LYS A 376 -15.27 -13.94 -17.65
N ARG A 377 -14.78 -12.70 -17.58
CA ARG A 377 -14.07 -12.19 -16.38
C ARG A 377 -14.92 -12.30 -15.11
N CYS A 378 -16.23 -12.11 -15.22
CA CYS A 378 -17.16 -12.18 -14.10
C CYS A 378 -17.28 -13.58 -13.48
N GLU A 379 -16.99 -14.66 -14.20
CA GLU A 379 -17.11 -16.03 -13.68
C GLU A 379 -16.09 -16.34 -12.57
N ARG A 380 -14.94 -15.65 -12.58
CA ARG A 380 -13.86 -15.78 -11.60
C ARG A 380 -13.70 -14.55 -10.70
N CYS A 381 -14.61 -13.58 -10.80
CA CYS A 381 -14.55 -12.36 -10.00
C CYS A 381 -15.03 -12.65 -8.57
N ASP A 382 -14.31 -12.18 -7.56
CA ASP A 382 -14.71 -12.29 -6.14
C ASP A 382 -16.07 -11.62 -5.85
N TRP A 383 -16.49 -10.71 -6.73
CA TRP A 383 -17.73 -9.93 -6.60
C TRP A 383 -18.86 -10.45 -7.49
N ASN A 384 -18.71 -11.64 -8.09
CA ASN A 384 -19.70 -12.16 -9.04
C ASN A 384 -21.10 -12.32 -8.44
N THR A 385 -21.20 -12.66 -7.17
CA THR A 385 -22.49 -12.92 -6.49
C THR A 385 -23.27 -11.65 -6.16
N ILE A 386 -22.59 -10.50 -6.11
CA ILE A 386 -23.20 -9.19 -5.80
C ILE A 386 -23.33 -8.29 -7.03
N CYS A 387 -22.52 -8.53 -8.07
CA CYS A 387 -22.44 -7.67 -9.25
C CYS A 387 -23.45 -8.11 -10.33
N PRO A 388 -24.15 -7.18 -11.00
CA PRO A 388 -24.99 -7.50 -12.17
C PRO A 388 -24.23 -8.14 -13.34
N GLY A 389 -22.91 -7.93 -13.41
CA GLY A 389 -22.06 -8.60 -14.39
C GLY A 389 -21.87 -10.09 -14.12
N GLY A 390 -22.15 -10.55 -12.90
CA GLY A 390 -22.16 -11.95 -12.49
C GLY A 390 -23.59 -12.45 -12.27
N SER A 391 -23.86 -13.04 -11.10
CA SER A 391 -25.20 -13.51 -10.72
C SER A 391 -25.95 -12.55 -9.79
N GLY A 392 -25.32 -11.45 -9.38
CA GLY A 392 -25.92 -10.45 -8.49
C GLY A 392 -26.76 -9.41 -9.23
N ASN A 393 -27.12 -8.33 -8.53
CA ASN A 393 -27.88 -7.21 -9.08
C ASN A 393 -27.62 -5.92 -8.28
N ASP A 394 -28.04 -4.78 -8.85
CA ASP A 394 -28.00 -3.46 -8.21
C ASP A 394 -29.37 -3.07 -7.60
N GLU A 395 -30.24 -4.04 -7.33
CA GLU A 395 -31.56 -3.77 -6.75
C GLU A 395 -31.45 -3.60 -5.24
N PHE A 396 -31.80 -2.43 -4.72
CA PHE A 396 -31.82 -2.15 -3.30
C PHE A 396 -33.24 -1.77 -2.87
N PRO A 397 -33.64 -2.06 -1.62
CA PRO A 397 -34.95 -1.66 -1.13
C PRO A 397 -35.06 -0.12 -1.07
N ASP A 398 -36.17 0.42 -1.57
CA ASP A 398 -36.55 1.83 -1.35
C ASP A 398 -37.14 2.06 0.05
N ASP A 399 -37.52 0.98 0.73
CA ASP A 399 -38.13 1.01 2.05
C ASP A 399 -37.18 1.60 3.10
N LYS A 400 -37.68 2.60 3.83
CA LYS A 400 -36.98 3.19 5.00
C LYS A 400 -37.38 2.52 6.32
N SER A 401 -38.33 1.60 6.28
CA SER A 401 -38.93 1.00 7.46
C SER A 401 -39.20 -0.49 7.25
N PHE A 402 -38.73 -1.33 8.17
CA PHE A 402 -38.80 -2.79 8.03
C PHE A 402 -39.55 -3.44 9.22
N ASN A 403 -40.51 -4.30 8.91
CA ASN A 403 -41.20 -5.13 9.90
C ASN A 403 -40.38 -6.37 10.22
N ILE A 404 -39.87 -6.47 11.45
CA ILE A 404 -39.06 -7.61 11.90
C ILE A 404 -39.92 -8.55 12.75
N PRO A 405 -39.86 -9.88 12.51
CA PRO A 405 -40.52 -10.86 13.37
C PRO A 405 -40.13 -10.69 14.84
N GLY A 406 -41.14 -10.55 15.70
CA GLY A 406 -40.97 -10.32 17.14
C GLY A 406 -40.89 -8.85 17.57
N ASN A 407 -40.89 -7.91 16.63
CA ASN A 407 -41.01 -6.48 16.93
C ASN A 407 -42.46 -6.01 16.74
N ILE A 408 -42.94 -5.16 17.65
CA ILE A 408 -44.30 -4.60 17.61
C ILE A 408 -44.37 -3.44 16.60
N THR A 409 -43.28 -2.67 16.49
CA THR A 409 -43.16 -1.54 15.57
C THR A 409 -42.12 -1.82 14.49
N PRO A 410 -42.32 -1.28 13.27
CA PRO A 410 -41.28 -1.27 12.25
C PRO A 410 -39.98 -0.63 12.75
N ILE A 411 -38.84 -1.05 12.19
CA ILE A 411 -37.55 -0.43 12.42
C ILE A 411 -37.25 0.54 11.28
N GLU A 412 -37.18 1.83 11.60
CA GLU A 412 -36.69 2.88 10.70
C GLU A 412 -35.17 2.75 10.53
N VAL A 413 -34.72 2.76 9.27
CA VAL A 413 -33.31 2.65 8.88
C VAL A 413 -32.80 3.96 8.25
N THR A 414 -31.48 4.14 8.31
CA THR A 414 -30.78 5.29 7.74
C THR A 414 -29.79 4.80 6.68
N ARG A 415 -29.66 5.55 5.58
CA ARG A 415 -28.68 5.25 4.53
C ARG A 415 -27.27 5.54 5.01
N VAL A 416 -26.28 4.89 4.40
CA VAL A 416 -24.87 5.06 4.77
C VAL A 416 -24.40 6.51 4.57
N GLU A 417 -24.82 7.18 3.50
CA GLU A 417 -24.47 8.60 3.23
C GLU A 417 -24.98 9.58 4.31
N ASP A 418 -26.11 9.28 4.93
CA ASP A 418 -26.75 10.14 5.93
C ASP A 418 -26.11 9.98 7.33
N LEU A 419 -25.19 9.03 7.48
CA LEU A 419 -24.50 8.77 8.73
C LEU A 419 -23.28 9.68 8.87
N ASN A 420 -23.38 10.69 9.74
CA ASN A 420 -22.24 11.53 10.09
C ASN A 420 -21.78 11.30 11.55
N PRO A 421 -20.68 10.56 11.79
CA PRO A 421 -20.11 10.39 13.11
C PRO A 421 -19.17 11.52 13.56
N ARG A 422 -18.91 12.50 12.70
CA ARG A 422 -17.94 13.58 12.95
C ARG A 422 -18.63 14.82 13.51
N LEU A 423 -17.99 15.43 14.50
CA LEU A 423 -18.42 16.69 15.09
C LEU A 423 -17.23 17.63 15.25
N THR A 424 -17.50 18.92 15.10
CA THR A 424 -16.57 19.99 15.44
C THR A 424 -17.03 20.62 16.75
N ILE A 425 -16.18 20.55 17.78
CA ILE A 425 -16.55 20.87 19.18
C ILE A 425 -15.55 21.86 19.76
N VAL A 426 -16.07 22.85 20.49
CA VAL A 426 -15.26 23.74 21.33
C VAL A 426 -15.37 23.30 22.78
N CYS A 427 -14.24 23.06 23.42
CA CYS A 427 -14.20 22.55 24.78
C CYS A 427 -12.98 23.06 25.55
N ASP A 428 -13.06 22.98 26.87
CA ASP A 428 -11.97 23.36 27.77
C ASP A 428 -11.19 22.13 28.20
N VAL A 429 -9.86 22.25 28.22
CA VAL A 429 -8.97 21.17 28.61
C VAL A 429 -9.03 20.98 30.13
N PHE A 430 -9.60 19.85 30.57
CA PHE A 430 -9.70 19.51 31.97
C PHE A 430 -8.41 18.90 32.53
N SER A 431 -7.76 18.04 31.74
CA SER A 431 -6.46 17.45 32.10
C SER A 431 -5.67 17.04 30.87
N VAL A 432 -4.35 17.19 30.93
CA VAL A 432 -3.40 16.68 29.93
C VAL A 432 -2.37 15.82 30.63
N PHE A 433 -2.15 14.62 30.13
CA PHE A 433 -0.99 13.80 30.46
C PHE A 433 -0.07 13.80 29.26
N ASP A 434 1.01 14.56 29.40
CA ASP A 434 2.02 14.66 28.36
C ASP A 434 3.20 13.74 28.69
N SER A 435 3.77 13.13 27.66
CA SER A 435 5.03 12.40 27.79
C SER A 435 5.89 12.78 26.62
N LYS A 436 7.13 13.23 26.88
CA LYS A 436 8.09 13.64 25.84
C LYS A 436 8.08 12.63 24.68
N ASN A 437 7.78 13.13 23.48
CA ASN A 437 7.71 12.40 22.21
C ASN A 437 6.59 11.33 22.10
N LYS A 438 5.45 11.48 22.76
CA LYS A 438 4.24 10.68 22.46
C LYS A 438 3.00 11.54 22.41
N ARG A 439 1.95 10.98 21.80
CA ARG A 439 0.61 11.56 21.72
C ARG A 439 0.10 11.91 23.13
N PRO A 440 -0.32 13.16 23.37
CA PRO A 440 -0.85 13.55 24.67
C PRO A 440 -2.18 12.83 24.93
N SER A 441 -2.42 12.45 26.20
CA SER A 441 -3.76 12.01 26.61
C SER A 441 -4.50 13.19 27.20
N ILE A 442 -5.56 13.62 26.51
CA ILE A 442 -6.32 14.83 26.87
C ILE A 442 -7.71 14.41 27.33
N THR A 443 -8.19 15.04 28.40
CA THR A 443 -9.59 15.01 28.81
C THR A 443 -10.14 16.42 28.75
N VAL A 444 -11.31 16.57 28.16
CA VAL A 444 -11.96 17.86 27.92
C VAL A 444 -13.33 17.92 28.58
N SER A 445 -13.77 19.14 28.85
CA SER A 445 -15.09 19.45 29.40
C SER A 445 -15.84 20.45 28.52
N GLN A 446 -17.14 20.24 28.33
CA GLN A 446 -18.07 21.22 27.76
C GLN A 446 -19.28 21.31 28.70
N GLY A 447 -19.38 22.40 29.46
CA GLY A 447 -20.38 22.53 30.52
C GLY A 447 -20.22 21.45 31.60
N LYS A 448 -21.23 20.57 31.73
CA LYS A 448 -21.22 19.44 32.68
C LYS A 448 -20.73 18.13 32.08
N SER A 449 -20.52 18.09 30.77
CA SER A 449 -20.14 16.88 30.03
C SER A 449 -18.63 16.77 29.91
N MET A 450 -18.14 15.54 29.97
CA MET A 450 -16.71 15.20 29.89
C MET A 450 -16.48 14.24 28.73
N ALA A 451 -15.38 14.42 28.01
CA ALA A 451 -14.94 13.49 26.98
C ALA A 451 -13.43 13.28 27.03
N LYS A 452 -12.99 12.10 26.61
CA LYS A 452 -11.57 11.80 26.41
C LYS A 452 -11.22 12.01 24.94
N ILE A 453 -10.08 12.64 24.66
CA ILE A 453 -9.52 12.69 23.31
C ILE A 453 -8.56 11.51 23.14
N ASP A 454 -8.74 10.76 22.05
CA ASP A 454 -7.86 9.65 21.67
C ASP A 454 -7.24 9.94 20.29
N ILE A 455 -5.96 10.25 20.27
CA ILE A 455 -5.24 10.62 19.05
C ILE A 455 -4.70 9.34 18.39
N LEU A 456 -5.22 9.01 17.21
CA LEU A 456 -4.95 7.74 16.52
C LEU A 456 -3.84 7.83 15.47
N VAL A 457 -3.48 9.05 15.06
CA VAL A 457 -2.46 9.32 14.03
C VAL A 457 -1.40 10.29 14.53
N ASP A 458 -0.19 10.21 13.96
CA ASP A 458 0.90 11.15 14.25
C ASP A 458 0.93 12.33 13.28
N LYS A 459 0.32 12.17 12.10
CA LYS A 459 0.20 13.18 11.06
C LYS A 459 -1.25 13.25 10.57
N HIS A 460 -1.75 14.47 10.36
CA HIS A 460 -2.99 14.76 9.64
C HIS A 460 -2.79 14.46 8.13
N GLN A 461 -3.87 14.43 7.34
CA GLN A 461 -3.81 14.12 5.91
C GLN A 461 -2.91 15.09 5.09
N ASP A 462 -2.68 16.31 5.60
CA ASP A 462 -1.77 17.30 5.02
C ASP A 462 -0.31 17.16 5.53
N GLY A 463 -0.03 16.14 6.33
CA GLY A 463 1.29 15.86 6.89
C GLY A 463 1.62 16.59 8.20
N ARG A 464 0.78 17.52 8.66
CA ARG A 464 1.03 18.30 9.89
C ARG A 464 0.70 17.51 11.15
N MET A 465 1.25 17.93 12.30
CA MET A 465 0.87 17.36 13.59
C MET A 465 -0.60 17.70 13.90
N PRO A 466 -1.48 16.72 14.20
CA PRO A 466 -2.91 16.96 14.39
C PRO A 466 -3.28 17.60 15.74
N TRP A 467 -2.28 17.98 16.54
CA TRP A 467 -2.48 18.66 17.81
C TRP A 467 -1.41 19.75 18.02
N PRO A 468 -1.65 20.77 18.87
CA PRO A 468 -0.66 21.81 19.15
C PRO A 468 0.54 21.28 19.96
N GLU A 469 1.74 21.84 19.72
CA GLU A 469 2.97 21.46 20.45
C GLU A 469 2.86 21.59 21.98
N GLN A 470 2.07 22.54 22.45
CA GLN A 470 1.86 22.78 23.87
C GLN A 470 0.37 22.88 24.16
N ILE A 471 -0.17 21.99 25.00
CA ILE A 471 -1.56 22.03 25.48
C ILE A 471 -1.53 21.94 27.01
N SER A 472 -2.20 22.87 27.68
CA SER A 472 -2.26 22.97 29.13
C SER A 472 -3.68 22.83 29.66
N LYS A 473 -3.78 22.43 30.93
CA LYS A 473 -5.06 22.46 31.65
C LYS A 473 -5.61 23.90 31.68
N GLY A 474 -6.89 24.04 31.34
CA GLY A 474 -7.57 25.32 31.25
C GLY A 474 -7.54 25.96 29.86
N ASP A 475 -6.75 25.43 28.92
CA ASP A 475 -6.77 25.90 27.54
C ASP A 475 -8.13 25.63 26.90
N ARG A 476 -8.62 26.60 26.13
CA ARG A 476 -9.78 26.42 25.26
C ARG A 476 -9.33 25.93 23.90
N ILE A 477 -9.90 24.82 23.44
CA ILE A 477 -9.51 24.19 22.18
C ILE A 477 -10.71 23.99 21.26
N LEU A 478 -10.44 24.08 19.96
CA LEU A 478 -11.30 23.64 18.89
C LEU A 478 -10.84 22.25 18.45
N VAL A 479 -11.76 21.30 18.46
CA VAL A 479 -11.55 19.95 17.96
C VAL A 479 -12.39 19.80 16.71
N GLU A 480 -11.75 19.78 15.55
CA GLU A 480 -12.37 19.71 14.23
C GLU A 480 -12.46 18.27 13.76
N ASP A 481 -13.60 17.92 13.15
CA ASP A 481 -13.84 16.63 12.51
C ASP A 481 -13.55 15.40 13.40
N ALA A 482 -13.72 15.51 14.71
CA ALA A 482 -13.52 14.38 15.62
C ALA A 482 -14.61 13.34 15.46
N VAL A 483 -14.21 12.07 15.44
CA VAL A 483 -15.15 10.94 15.43
C VAL A 483 -15.61 10.69 16.86
N VAL A 484 -16.91 10.89 17.11
CA VAL A 484 -17.48 10.73 18.45
C VAL A 484 -17.92 9.29 18.65
N THR A 485 -17.45 8.68 19.74
CA THR A 485 -17.80 7.31 20.12
C THR A 485 -18.04 7.20 21.63
N VAL A 486 -18.62 6.08 22.06
CA VAL A 486 -18.81 5.75 23.48
C VAL A 486 -18.00 4.51 23.79
N ASN A 487 -17.15 4.59 24.81
CA ASN A 487 -16.34 3.44 25.22
C ASN A 487 -17.16 2.42 26.05
N TRP A 488 -16.55 1.31 26.41
CA TRP A 488 -17.19 0.25 27.19
C TRP A 488 -17.64 0.66 28.61
N LYS A 489 -17.13 1.78 29.14
CA LYS A 489 -17.56 2.36 30.43
C LYS A 489 -18.72 3.35 30.28
N GLY A 490 -19.13 3.68 29.06
CA GLY A 490 -20.11 4.72 28.80
C GLY A 490 -19.53 6.13 28.72
N GLU A 491 -18.20 6.29 28.70
CA GLU A 491 -17.56 7.60 28.58
C GLU A 491 -17.48 8.01 27.10
N LEU A 492 -17.70 9.30 26.81
CA LEU A 492 -17.52 9.87 25.47
C LEU A 492 -16.04 9.92 25.10
N VAL A 493 -15.74 9.54 23.86
CA VAL A 493 -14.39 9.57 23.29
C VAL A 493 -14.44 10.30 21.95
N LEU A 494 -13.62 11.34 21.83
CA LEU A 494 -13.35 12.07 20.60
C LEU A 494 -12.08 11.49 19.98
N LYS A 495 -12.23 10.71 18.90
CA LYS A 495 -11.08 10.12 18.21
C LYS A 495 -10.58 11.07 17.13
N ILE A 496 -9.27 11.28 17.10
CA ILE A 496 -8.58 12.07 16.08
C ILE A 496 -7.89 11.12 15.12
N ASP A 497 -8.45 11.00 13.93
CA ASP A 497 -7.93 10.21 12.82
C ASP A 497 -7.31 11.13 11.75
N PRO A 498 -6.94 10.66 10.54
CA PRO A 498 -6.27 11.53 9.55
C PRO A 498 -7.02 12.81 9.15
N LEU A 499 -8.33 12.93 9.41
CA LEU A 499 -9.12 14.14 9.11
C LEU A 499 -9.34 15.04 10.33
N GLY A 500 -9.15 14.52 11.53
CA GLY A 500 -9.37 15.28 12.75
C GLY A 500 -8.20 16.21 13.06
N PHE A 501 -8.49 17.38 13.61
CA PHE A 501 -7.47 18.37 13.98
C PHE A 501 -7.81 19.06 15.30
N ILE A 502 -6.78 19.39 16.10
CA ILE A 502 -6.94 20.14 17.35
C ILE A 502 -6.18 21.44 17.22
N SER A 503 -6.84 22.56 17.54
CA SER A 503 -6.23 23.89 17.61
C SER A 503 -6.63 24.60 18.91
N LYS A 504 -5.79 25.53 19.38
CA LYS A 504 -6.19 26.45 20.46
C LYS A 504 -7.04 27.57 19.88
N THR A 505 -8.06 27.99 20.62
CA THR A 505 -8.90 29.11 20.21
C THR A 505 -9.29 29.98 21.39
N ASP A 506 -9.06 31.28 21.23
CA ASP A 506 -9.58 32.32 22.12
C ASP A 506 -10.84 32.99 21.51
N LYS A 507 -11.21 32.61 20.28
CA LYS A 507 -12.34 33.19 19.56
C LYS A 507 -13.64 32.49 19.93
N GLU A 508 -14.72 33.27 20.01
CA GLU A 508 -16.06 32.73 20.11
C GLU A 508 -16.48 32.12 18.76
N ILE A 509 -16.58 30.79 18.72
CA ILE A 509 -16.92 30.06 17.49
C ILE A 509 -18.43 29.81 17.50
N ILE A 510 -19.12 30.40 16.52
CA ILE A 510 -20.59 30.43 16.46
C ILE A 510 -21.18 29.09 15.99
N VAL A 511 -20.46 28.34 15.16
CA VAL A 511 -20.89 27.04 14.62
C VAL A 511 -20.05 25.93 15.24
N HIS A 512 -20.55 25.35 16.32
CA HIS A 512 -19.97 24.17 16.96
C HIS A 512 -21.10 23.26 17.47
N SER A 513 -20.81 21.98 17.62
CA SER A 513 -21.74 21.00 18.18
C SER A 513 -21.56 20.82 19.68
N ASP A 514 -22.62 20.37 20.34
CA ASP A 514 -22.58 19.97 21.74
C ASP A 514 -22.29 18.48 21.89
N LEU A 515 -21.55 18.11 22.94
CA LEU A 515 -21.24 16.70 23.28
C LEU A 515 -22.50 15.83 23.45
N MET A 516 -23.67 16.43 23.67
CA MET A 516 -24.95 15.74 23.86
C MET A 516 -25.79 15.62 22.58
N GLU A 517 -25.41 16.28 21.48
CA GLU A 517 -26.11 16.20 20.19
C GLU A 517 -25.81 14.88 19.44
N PHE A 518 -24.81 14.12 19.91
CA PHE A 518 -24.39 12.88 19.30
C PHE A 518 -25.44 11.76 19.45
N ARG A 519 -26.00 11.33 18.33
CA ARG A 519 -26.78 10.08 18.27
C ARG A 519 -25.84 8.88 18.17
N ALA A 520 -25.74 8.13 19.27
CA ALA A 520 -24.82 7.00 19.37
C ALA A 520 -25.25 5.73 18.62
N ARG A 521 -26.54 5.59 18.28
CA ARG A 521 -27.11 4.33 17.80
C ARG A 521 -28.00 4.52 16.58
N TRP A 522 -27.76 3.68 15.58
CA TRP A 522 -28.39 3.72 14.28
C TRP A 522 -28.91 2.35 13.87
N ASN A 523 -29.88 2.34 12.96
CA ASN A 523 -30.31 1.15 12.26
C ASN A 523 -30.00 1.35 10.78
N ILE A 524 -29.47 0.31 10.16
CA ILE A 524 -29.00 0.36 8.78
C ILE A 524 -29.40 -0.92 8.07
N VAL A 525 -29.58 -0.84 6.76
CA VAL A 525 -29.84 -1.98 5.90
C VAL A 525 -28.86 -1.96 4.74
N GLY A 526 -28.40 -3.13 4.31
CA GLY A 526 -27.53 -3.23 3.14
C GLY A 526 -27.34 -4.66 2.70
N LYS A 527 -26.86 -4.83 1.47
CA LYS A 527 -26.44 -6.13 0.94
C LYS A 527 -25.14 -6.56 1.59
N LEU A 528 -25.07 -7.81 2.03
CA LEU A 528 -23.87 -8.42 2.58
C LEU A 528 -22.85 -8.70 1.47
N ILE A 529 -21.70 -8.03 1.52
CA ILE A 529 -20.63 -8.12 0.51
C ILE A 529 -19.63 -9.22 0.88
N TYR A 530 -19.18 -9.22 2.13
CA TYR A 530 -18.35 -10.28 2.67
C TYR A 530 -18.32 -10.25 4.19
N LYS A 531 -17.88 -11.36 4.77
CA LYS A 531 -17.54 -11.48 6.19
C LYS A 531 -16.03 -11.43 6.38
N PHE A 532 -15.60 -10.98 7.55
CA PHE A 532 -14.20 -10.94 7.94
C PHE A 532 -14.06 -11.24 9.44
N ASP A 533 -12.90 -11.73 9.86
CA ASP A 533 -12.61 -11.97 11.26
C ASP A 533 -11.17 -11.58 11.61
N LYS A 534 -10.95 -11.24 12.88
CA LYS A 534 -9.64 -10.85 13.38
C LYS A 534 -9.43 -11.39 14.77
N ARG A 535 -8.25 -11.96 15.00
CA ARG A 535 -7.88 -12.61 16.26
C ARG A 535 -6.48 -12.20 16.66
N GLY A 536 -6.20 -12.23 17.95
CA GLY A 536 -4.86 -11.99 18.45
C GLY A 536 -4.78 -12.11 19.97
N VAL A 537 -3.63 -11.74 20.50
CA VAL A 537 -3.35 -11.69 21.94
C VAL A 537 -3.08 -10.24 22.30
N GLY A 538 -3.80 -9.71 23.29
CA GLY A 538 -3.61 -8.35 23.79
C GLY A 538 -2.34 -8.22 24.62
N ARG A 539 -1.94 -6.99 24.94
CA ARG A 539 -0.76 -6.71 25.79
C ARG A 539 -0.83 -7.35 27.18
N ASN A 540 -2.03 -7.64 27.66
CA ASN A 540 -2.31 -8.33 28.92
C ASN A 540 -2.31 -9.87 28.80
N GLY A 541 -1.90 -10.42 27.65
CA GLY A 541 -1.92 -11.86 27.38
C GLY A 541 -3.31 -12.43 27.08
N LYS A 542 -4.38 -11.63 27.12
CA LYS A 542 -5.73 -12.11 26.84
C LYS A 542 -5.96 -12.24 25.34
N GLN A 543 -6.47 -13.39 24.93
CA GLN A 543 -6.93 -13.59 23.56
C GLN A 543 -8.14 -12.68 23.28
N TRP A 544 -8.18 -12.14 22.08
CA TRP A 544 -9.31 -11.38 21.57
C TRP A 544 -9.71 -11.91 20.20
N HIS A 545 -11.01 -11.87 19.92
CA HIS A 545 -11.60 -12.32 18.67
C HIS A 545 -12.75 -11.38 18.30
N ARG A 546 -12.61 -10.74 17.14
CA ARG A 546 -13.63 -9.88 16.53
C ARG A 546 -14.08 -10.47 15.20
N LYS A 547 -15.36 -10.33 14.91
CA LYS A 547 -15.98 -10.68 13.63
C LYS A 547 -16.61 -9.43 13.02
N GLY A 548 -16.85 -9.46 11.72
CA GLY A 548 -17.50 -8.36 11.05
C GLY A 548 -18.00 -8.68 9.65
N ILE A 549 -18.75 -7.73 9.11
CA ILE A 549 -19.33 -7.76 7.78
C ILE A 549 -19.04 -6.45 7.04
N MET A 550 -18.85 -6.54 5.74
CA MET A 550 -18.94 -5.40 4.84
C MET A 550 -20.33 -5.42 4.22
N ILE A 551 -21.05 -4.30 4.31
CA ILE A 551 -22.32 -4.12 3.63
C ILE A 551 -22.25 -2.96 2.63
N MET A 552 -23.18 -2.94 1.70
CA MET A 552 -23.39 -1.84 0.76
C MET A 552 -24.88 -1.52 0.64
N ASP A 553 -25.19 -0.25 0.56
CA ASP A 553 -26.48 0.27 0.11
C ASP A 553 -26.27 1.15 -1.16
N PRO A 554 -27.31 1.75 -1.76
CA PRO A 554 -27.13 2.61 -2.94
C PRO A 554 -26.18 3.78 -2.75
N SER A 555 -25.97 4.20 -1.50
CA SER A 555 -25.26 5.42 -1.15
C SER A 555 -23.78 5.19 -0.80
N GLY A 556 -23.42 3.97 -0.39
CA GLY A 556 -22.04 3.65 -0.06
C GLY A 556 -21.84 2.29 0.58
N SER A 557 -20.66 2.10 1.16
CA SER A 557 -20.30 0.88 1.89
C SER A 557 -19.99 1.17 3.34
N MET A 558 -20.30 0.21 4.21
CA MET A 558 -20.06 0.34 5.64
C MET A 558 -19.49 -0.96 6.19
N LYS A 559 -18.36 -0.82 6.88
CA LYS A 559 -17.72 -1.92 7.58
C LYS A 559 -18.22 -1.98 9.02
N ILE A 560 -18.79 -3.11 9.41
CA ILE A 560 -19.39 -3.30 10.74
C ILE A 560 -18.66 -4.43 11.45
N SER A 561 -18.18 -4.20 12.67
CA SER A 561 -17.42 -5.20 13.44
C SER A 561 -17.84 -5.25 14.91
N GLY A 562 -17.55 -6.35 15.60
CA GLY A 562 -17.83 -6.47 17.03
C GLY A 562 -17.11 -7.65 17.64
N TRP A 563 -17.24 -7.82 18.95
CA TRP A 563 -16.73 -9.01 19.63
C TRP A 563 -17.44 -10.25 19.08
N ALA A 564 -16.70 -11.34 18.88
CA ALA A 564 -17.25 -12.57 18.28
C ALA A 564 -18.47 -13.11 19.02
N ASN A 565 -18.57 -12.88 20.34
CA ASN A 565 -19.67 -13.32 21.19
C ASN A 565 -20.90 -12.41 21.13
N ASP A 566 -20.79 -11.20 20.58
CA ASP A 566 -21.91 -10.26 20.45
C ASP A 566 -22.71 -10.51 19.17
N TRP A 567 -22.20 -11.35 18.25
CA TRP A 567 -22.91 -11.74 17.03
C TRP A 567 -23.89 -12.89 17.28
N GLY A 568 -25.15 -12.69 16.89
CA GLY A 568 -26.21 -13.70 16.98
C GLY A 568 -26.16 -14.77 15.88
N THR A 569 -27.07 -15.74 15.95
CA THR A 569 -27.16 -16.88 15.00
C THR A 569 -27.34 -16.46 13.54
N GLN A 570 -28.08 -15.36 13.29
CA GLN A 570 -28.29 -14.79 11.97
C GLN A 570 -26.98 -14.40 11.27
N TYR A 571 -25.94 -14.01 12.01
CA TYR A 571 -24.62 -13.78 11.43
C TYR A 571 -24.08 -15.05 10.76
N SER A 572 -24.23 -16.21 11.40
CA SER A 572 -23.75 -17.47 10.83
C SER A 572 -24.60 -17.93 9.65
N MET A 573 -25.90 -17.62 9.66
CA MET A 573 -26.84 -18.02 8.61
C MET A 573 -26.77 -17.16 7.34
N SER A 574 -26.40 -15.89 7.46
CA SER A 574 -26.35 -14.97 6.30
C SER A 574 -25.33 -15.39 5.25
N GLU A 575 -25.58 -15.08 3.99
CA GLU A 575 -24.69 -15.35 2.86
C GLU A 575 -24.39 -14.08 2.08
N VAL A 576 -23.32 -14.12 1.28
CA VAL A 576 -22.97 -13.00 0.41
C VAL A 576 -24.10 -12.78 -0.59
N GLY A 577 -24.58 -11.54 -0.69
CA GLY A 577 -25.74 -11.15 -1.48
C GLY A 577 -27.00 -10.91 -0.65
N ASP A 578 -27.12 -11.52 0.54
CA ASP A 578 -28.30 -11.33 1.40
C ASP A 578 -28.49 -9.87 1.79
N LEU A 579 -29.76 -9.45 1.88
CA LEU A 579 -30.12 -8.16 2.44
C LEU A 579 -30.22 -8.29 3.96
N VAL A 580 -29.35 -7.58 4.68
CA VAL A 580 -29.27 -7.63 6.15
C VAL A 580 -29.61 -6.28 6.76
N LEU A 581 -30.42 -6.31 7.82
CA LEU A 581 -30.70 -5.18 8.69
C LEU A 581 -29.84 -5.32 9.96
N ILE A 582 -29.11 -4.27 10.28
CA ILE A 582 -28.39 -4.15 11.55
C ILE A 582 -29.08 -3.08 12.39
N ALA A 583 -29.74 -3.51 13.47
CA ALA A 583 -30.42 -2.63 14.41
C ALA A 583 -29.49 -2.27 15.57
N ASN A 584 -29.60 -1.03 16.04
CA ASN A 584 -28.90 -0.51 17.22
C ASN A 584 -27.38 -0.66 17.14
N THR A 585 -26.79 -0.45 15.96
CA THR A 585 -25.33 -0.42 15.78
C THR A 585 -24.76 0.89 16.29
N GLY A 586 -23.59 0.83 16.92
CA GLY A 586 -22.81 2.02 17.21
C GLY A 586 -22.15 2.53 15.93
N ILE A 587 -21.98 3.84 15.81
CA ILE A 587 -21.27 4.44 14.68
C ILE A 587 -19.82 4.80 15.07
N ASP A 588 -18.91 4.65 14.12
CA ASP A 588 -17.49 5.00 14.19
C ASP A 588 -17.05 5.47 12.79
N ALA A 589 -15.83 5.94 12.63
CA ALA A 589 -15.26 6.24 11.31
C ALA A 589 -13.73 6.12 11.32
N TRP A 590 -13.18 6.04 10.10
CA TRP A 590 -11.75 6.18 9.86
C TRP A 590 -11.53 6.81 8.48
N ALA A 591 -10.87 7.96 8.46
CA ALA A 591 -10.82 8.85 7.31
C ALA A 591 -12.25 9.06 6.75
N THR A 592 -12.45 8.99 5.45
CA THR A 592 -13.76 9.17 4.82
C THR A 592 -14.72 7.99 5.03
N GLN A 593 -14.27 6.85 5.56
CA GLN A 593 -15.10 5.64 5.68
C GLN A 593 -15.87 5.59 7.00
N VAL A 594 -17.20 5.62 6.91
CA VAL A 594 -18.11 5.35 8.03
C VAL A 594 -18.07 3.86 8.41
N ARG A 595 -18.08 3.58 9.72
CA ARG A 595 -17.97 2.23 10.29
C ARG A 595 -19.02 1.99 11.36
N GLY A 596 -19.29 0.72 11.60
CA GLY A 596 -20.24 0.27 12.61
C GLY A 596 -19.60 -0.62 13.67
N ASP A 597 -20.16 -0.56 14.88
CA ASP A 597 -19.83 -1.46 15.97
C ASP A 597 -21.06 -2.27 16.42
N ILE A 598 -20.89 -3.58 16.56
CA ILE A 598 -21.85 -4.49 17.16
C ILE A 598 -21.54 -4.65 18.63
N SER A 599 -22.58 -4.44 19.43
CA SER A 599 -22.58 -4.70 20.87
C SER A 599 -23.67 -5.71 21.22
N ARG A 600 -23.72 -6.14 22.48
CA ARG A 600 -24.77 -7.04 23.00
C ARG A 600 -26.21 -6.59 22.77
N ASN A 601 -26.43 -5.29 22.58
CA ASN A 601 -27.75 -4.71 22.32
C ASN A 601 -28.05 -4.52 20.83
N SER A 602 -27.11 -4.85 19.95
CA SER A 602 -27.26 -4.77 18.51
C SER A 602 -27.84 -6.08 17.97
N LYS A 603 -28.62 -6.01 16.89
CA LYS A 603 -29.25 -7.20 16.28
C LYS A 603 -28.99 -7.19 14.78
N LEU A 604 -28.50 -8.32 14.24
CA LEU A 604 -28.47 -8.57 12.81
C LEU A 604 -29.68 -9.45 12.44
N GLN A 605 -30.38 -9.07 11.38
CA GLN A 605 -31.53 -9.80 10.85
C GLN A 605 -31.41 -9.90 9.33
N ILE A 606 -31.60 -11.10 8.77
CA ILE A 606 -31.75 -11.29 7.33
C ILE A 606 -33.18 -10.86 6.95
N ILE A 607 -33.29 -9.94 6.01
CA ILE A 607 -34.56 -9.36 5.51
C ILE A 607 -34.98 -10.06 4.22
N SER A 608 -34.04 -10.25 3.30
CA SER A 608 -34.22 -11.01 2.07
C SER A 608 -33.00 -11.89 1.86
N SER A 609 -33.26 -13.13 1.44
CA SER A 609 -32.25 -14.15 1.18
C SER A 609 -32.03 -14.28 -0.32
N THR A 610 -30.79 -14.49 -0.75
CA THR A 610 -30.50 -14.83 -2.16
C THR A 610 -30.75 -16.31 -2.51
N ARG A 611 -31.11 -17.13 -1.52
CA ARG A 611 -31.53 -18.53 -1.70
C ARG A 611 -32.99 -18.68 -2.13
#